data_AF-A0A3B9HM74-F1
#
_entry.id   AF-A0A3B9HM74-F1
#
_cell.length_a   1.000
_cell.length_b   1.000
_cell.length_c   1.000
_cell.angle_alpha   90.00
_cell.angle_beta   90.00
_cell.angle_gamma   90.00
#
_symmetry.space_group_name_H-M   'P 1'
#
loop_
_entity.id
_entity.type
_entity.pdbx_description
1 polymer ?
#
loop_
_entity_poly.entity_id
_entity_poly.type
_entity_poly.pdbx_seq_one_letter_code
_entity_poly.pdbx_strand_id
1 'polypeptide(L)'
;MRKSTIWGFTILASVSLFFSSCFKDLDLSPKYGLNTESVYEDPANYIHVLAKLYAGLSITGNQGPAGSPDISGIDEGFSAYVRVLWNLQELPTDEAICGWNDPGIPELNSGTWNSTSSFVQAMYYRIFYQIPLCNEFIRFCSDDWMNEKGFSDADKATIRTYKAEARFLRALSYYHAMDLFGNVPFVTEDDLPGAGFPEQIQRADLFDYIEDELLAIEGEL
;
A
#
# COMPACT_ATOMS: atom_id res chain seq x y z
N MET A 1 10.81 52.40 -37.50
CA MET A 1 9.63 51.51 -37.50
C MET A 1 8.47 52.23 -36.81
N ARG A 2 7.26 52.23 -37.38
CA ARG A 2 6.10 52.94 -36.83
C ARG A 2 5.68 52.26 -35.51
N LYS A 3 5.33 53.04 -34.47
CA LYS A 3 4.93 52.51 -33.15
C LYS A 3 3.77 51.49 -33.23
N SER A 4 2.92 51.58 -34.26
CA SER A 4 1.84 50.62 -34.53
C SER A 4 2.33 49.23 -34.96
N THR A 5 3.46 49.13 -35.64
CA THR A 5 4.03 47.83 -36.03
C THR A 5 4.62 47.11 -34.82
N ILE A 6 5.23 47.86 -33.89
CA ILE A 6 5.80 47.29 -32.65
C ILE A 6 4.69 46.73 -31.75
N TRP A 7 3.57 47.45 -31.59
CA TRP A 7 2.41 46.96 -30.83
C TRP A 7 1.77 45.71 -31.47
N GLY A 8 1.68 45.66 -32.80
CA GLY A 8 1.18 44.47 -33.50
C GLY A 8 2.06 43.23 -33.27
N PHE A 9 3.38 43.38 -33.31
CA PHE A 9 4.31 42.29 -32.99
C PHE A 9 4.25 41.86 -31.52
N THR A 10 4.03 42.80 -30.59
CA THR A 10 3.96 42.49 -29.16
C THR A 10 2.67 41.71 -28.82
N ILE A 11 1.54 42.06 -29.43
CA ILE A 11 0.26 41.34 -29.24
C ILE A 11 0.36 39.92 -29.82
N LEU A 12 0.92 39.77 -31.02
CA LEU A 12 1.07 38.46 -31.67
C LEU A 12 2.01 37.52 -30.88
N ALA A 13 3.07 38.07 -30.27
CA ALA A 13 3.97 37.32 -29.39
C ALA A 13 3.32 36.94 -28.04
N SER A 14 2.44 37.79 -27.50
CA SER A 14 1.72 37.46 -26.27
C SER A 14 0.64 36.39 -26.46
N VAL A 15 -0.03 36.33 -27.62
CA VAL A 15 -1.04 35.31 -27.93
C VAL A 15 -0.42 33.93 -28.13
N SER A 16 0.83 33.85 -28.62
CA SER A 16 1.53 32.57 -28.83
C SER A 16 2.02 31.92 -27.52
N LEU A 17 2.14 32.68 -26.43
CA LEU A 17 2.47 32.15 -25.11
C LEU A 17 1.29 31.45 -24.41
N PHE A 18 0.04 31.69 -24.85
CA PHE A 18 -1.14 31.03 -24.28
C PHE A 18 -1.46 29.67 -24.90
N PHE A 19 -0.81 29.28 -26.01
CA PHE A 19 -1.05 27.99 -26.66
C PHE A 19 -0.12 26.85 -26.21
N SER A 20 0.82 27.10 -25.30
CA SER A 20 1.77 26.06 -24.85
C SER A 20 1.22 25.14 -23.74
N SER A 21 0.00 25.37 -23.26
CA SER A 21 -0.60 24.62 -22.15
C SER A 21 -1.34 23.33 -22.57
N CYS A 22 -1.46 23.03 -23.87
CA CYS A 22 -2.20 21.85 -24.36
C CYS A 22 -1.30 20.66 -24.74
N PHE A 23 -0.02 20.67 -24.41
CA PHE A 23 0.85 19.51 -24.65
C PHE A 23 0.79 18.56 -23.44
N LYS A 24 -0.09 17.56 -23.51
CA LYS A 24 -0.11 16.39 -22.60
C LYS A 24 1.11 15.46 -22.78
N ASP A 25 2.14 15.88 -23.51
CA ASP A 25 3.37 15.11 -23.75
C ASP A 25 4.22 14.90 -22.48
N LEU A 26 3.93 15.62 -21.39
CA LEU A 26 4.53 15.36 -20.07
C LEU A 26 3.80 14.28 -19.26
N ASP A 27 2.58 13.90 -19.63
CA ASP A 27 1.83 12.83 -18.98
C ASP A 27 2.32 11.48 -19.53
N LEU A 28 3.52 11.09 -19.11
CA LEU A 28 4.17 9.87 -19.56
C LEU A 28 3.63 8.66 -18.78
N SER A 29 2.74 7.88 -19.41
CA SER A 29 2.43 6.52 -18.94
C SER A 29 3.54 5.55 -19.36
N PRO A 30 3.84 4.50 -18.56
CA PRO A 30 4.77 3.46 -18.97
C PRO A 30 4.42 2.88 -20.34
N LYS A 31 5.42 2.84 -21.24
CA LYS A 31 5.22 2.43 -22.65
C LYS A 31 5.00 0.92 -22.82
N TYR A 32 5.31 0.13 -21.79
CA TYR A 32 5.21 -1.33 -21.77
C TYR A 32 4.85 -1.82 -20.36
N GLY A 33 4.04 -2.89 -20.28
CA GLY A 33 3.54 -3.46 -19.02
C GLY A 33 2.19 -2.87 -18.58
N LEU A 34 1.58 -3.49 -17.57
CA LEU A 34 0.45 -2.90 -16.86
C LEU A 34 0.98 -1.75 -16.00
N ASN A 35 0.50 -0.53 -16.23
CA ASN A 35 0.66 0.57 -15.28
C ASN A 35 -0.54 0.59 -14.33
N THR A 36 -0.36 1.12 -13.12
CA THR A 36 -1.39 1.08 -12.09
C THR A 36 -2.72 1.67 -12.57
N GLU A 37 -2.66 2.81 -13.28
CA GLU A 37 -3.84 3.45 -13.86
C GLU A 37 -4.62 2.54 -14.81
N SER A 38 -3.96 1.84 -15.75
CA SER A 38 -4.64 0.92 -16.67
C SER A 38 -5.31 -0.26 -15.97
N VAL A 39 -4.77 -0.69 -14.82
CA VAL A 39 -5.41 -1.74 -14.02
C VAL A 39 -6.73 -1.23 -13.45
N TYR A 40 -6.76 -0.01 -12.91
CA TYR A 40 -7.93 0.58 -12.26
C TYR A 40 -8.90 1.29 -13.21
N GLU A 41 -8.65 1.24 -14.52
CA GLU A 41 -9.57 1.72 -15.58
C GLU A 41 -10.74 0.76 -15.84
N ASP A 42 -10.60 -0.52 -15.48
CA ASP A 42 -11.66 -1.52 -15.64
C ASP A 42 -12.23 -1.90 -14.26
N PRO A 43 -13.53 -1.66 -13.99
CA PRO A 43 -14.14 -2.03 -12.71
C PRO A 43 -14.04 -3.55 -12.43
N ALA A 44 -13.94 -4.39 -13.45
CA ALA A 44 -13.78 -5.84 -13.28
C ALA A 44 -12.44 -6.22 -12.63
N ASN A 45 -11.43 -5.34 -12.67
CA ASN A 45 -10.12 -5.63 -12.07
C ASN A 45 -10.08 -5.43 -10.55
N TYR A 46 -10.99 -4.63 -9.98
CA TYR A 46 -10.93 -4.27 -8.55
C TYR A 46 -11.00 -5.49 -7.64
N ILE A 47 -11.84 -6.47 -7.97
CA ILE A 47 -11.94 -7.72 -7.18
C ILE A 47 -10.63 -8.52 -7.19
N HIS A 48 -9.88 -8.50 -8.30
CA HIS A 48 -8.60 -9.20 -8.40
C HIS A 48 -7.52 -8.52 -7.54
N VAL A 49 -7.51 -7.19 -7.50
CA VAL A 49 -6.59 -6.46 -6.64
C VAL A 49 -6.98 -6.62 -5.16
N LEU A 50 -8.27 -6.53 -4.83
CA LEU A 50 -8.75 -6.81 -3.47
C LEU A 50 -8.38 -8.23 -3.02
N ALA A 51 -8.54 -9.22 -3.90
CA ALA A 51 -8.11 -10.60 -3.63
C ALA A 51 -6.61 -10.68 -3.32
N LYS A 52 -5.77 -9.88 -3.99
CA LYS A 52 -4.33 -9.79 -3.66
C LYS A 52 -4.10 -9.17 -2.28
N LEU A 53 -4.87 -8.17 -1.86
CA LEU A 53 -4.77 -7.61 -0.51
C LEU A 53 -5.05 -8.67 0.55
N TYR A 54 -6.15 -9.41 0.45
CA TYR A 54 -6.43 -10.53 1.36
C TYR A 54 -5.36 -11.61 1.30
N ALA A 55 -4.94 -11.97 0.09
CA ALA A 55 -3.94 -13.01 -0.10
C ALA A 55 -2.59 -12.64 0.51
N GLY A 56 -2.21 -11.36 0.54
CA GLY A 56 -0.95 -10.89 1.16
C GLY A 56 -0.79 -11.26 2.64
N LEU A 57 -1.90 -11.55 3.34
CA LEU A 57 -1.90 -12.04 4.72
C LEU A 57 -1.66 -13.56 4.83
N SER A 58 -1.68 -14.32 3.75
CA SER A 58 -1.60 -15.79 3.78
C SER A 58 -0.59 -16.40 2.82
N ILE A 59 -0.38 -15.80 1.64
CA ILE A 59 0.54 -16.29 0.61
C ILE A 59 1.73 -15.36 0.46
N THR A 60 2.83 -15.92 -0.03
CA THR A 60 4.13 -15.23 -0.07
C THR A 60 4.39 -14.47 -1.36
N GLY A 61 3.59 -14.74 -2.39
CA GLY A 61 3.76 -14.29 -3.76
C GLY A 61 2.71 -14.93 -4.68
N ASN A 62 2.71 -14.55 -5.95
CA ASN A 62 1.80 -15.14 -6.95
C ASN A 62 2.17 -16.57 -7.35
N GLN A 63 3.39 -16.99 -7.02
CA GLN A 63 3.87 -18.37 -7.13
C GLN A 63 4.72 -18.68 -5.91
N GLY A 64 4.09 -19.16 -4.84
CA GLY A 64 4.74 -19.52 -3.58
C GLY A 64 4.59 -21.00 -3.23
N PRO A 65 5.37 -21.50 -2.24
CA PRO A 65 6.32 -20.78 -1.40
C PRO A 65 7.73 -20.65 -2.01
N ALA A 66 7.90 -20.95 -3.30
CA ALA A 66 9.15 -20.72 -4.03
C ALA A 66 8.85 -20.39 -5.51
N GLY A 67 9.06 -19.15 -5.92
CA GLY A 67 8.98 -18.74 -7.32
C GLY A 67 8.97 -17.23 -7.53
N SER A 68 7.82 -16.60 -7.28
CA SER A 68 7.59 -15.17 -7.53
C SER A 68 7.20 -14.46 -6.23
N PRO A 69 8.17 -14.24 -5.31
CA PRO A 69 7.90 -13.66 -4.00
C PRO A 69 7.51 -12.19 -4.11
N ASP A 70 6.60 -11.78 -3.23
CA ASP A 70 6.20 -10.38 -3.07
C ASP A 70 7.33 -9.50 -2.51
N ILE A 71 8.17 -10.09 -1.65
CA ILE A 71 9.25 -9.41 -0.93
C ILE A 71 10.57 -10.08 -1.29
N SER A 72 11.51 -9.27 -1.77
CA SER A 72 12.87 -9.72 -2.09
C SER A 72 13.78 -9.62 -0.87
N GLY A 73 14.85 -10.43 -0.82
CA GLY A 73 15.88 -10.35 0.21
C GLY A 73 15.58 -11.11 1.51
N ILE A 74 14.44 -11.81 1.59
CA ILE A 74 14.10 -12.77 2.64
C ILE A 74 13.72 -14.11 1.99
N ASP A 75 13.91 -15.22 2.71
CA ASP A 75 13.49 -16.53 2.21
C ASP A 75 11.96 -16.61 2.16
N GLU A 76 11.46 -16.90 0.96
CA GLU A 76 10.03 -16.98 0.67
C GLU A 76 9.35 -18.03 1.56
N GLY A 77 10.01 -19.18 1.79
CA GLY A 77 9.43 -20.35 2.44
C GLY A 77 8.93 -20.12 3.87
N PHE A 78 9.55 -19.19 4.61
CA PHE A 78 9.13 -18.86 5.98
C PHE A 78 8.38 -17.55 6.10
N SER A 79 8.47 -16.68 5.09
CA SER A 79 8.05 -15.29 5.19
C SER A 79 6.53 -15.05 5.12
N ALA A 80 5.69 -16.09 5.02
CA ALA A 80 4.23 -15.92 4.97
C ALA A 80 3.72 -15.14 6.20
N TYR A 81 2.88 -14.12 5.99
CA TYR A 81 2.48 -13.17 7.03
C TYR A 81 1.97 -13.87 8.30
N VAL A 82 0.97 -14.75 8.18
CA VAL A 82 0.41 -15.50 9.33
C VAL A 82 1.46 -16.40 10.01
N ARG A 83 2.35 -17.03 9.25
CA ARG A 83 3.40 -17.89 9.83
C ARG A 83 4.37 -17.08 10.67
N VAL A 84 4.83 -15.95 10.15
CA VAL A 84 5.76 -15.08 10.86
C VAL A 84 5.10 -14.46 12.09
N LEU A 85 3.85 -13.98 11.95
CA LEU A 85 3.08 -13.44 13.07
C LEU A 85 2.92 -14.47 14.19
N TRP A 86 2.48 -15.69 13.85
CA TRP A 86 2.34 -16.77 14.83
C TRP A 86 3.68 -17.06 15.53
N ASN A 87 4.77 -17.18 14.78
CA ASN A 87 6.09 -17.42 15.38
C ASN A 87 6.51 -16.33 16.37
N LEU A 88 6.22 -15.05 16.07
CA LEU A 88 6.59 -13.93 16.94
C LEU A 88 5.69 -13.81 18.18
N GLN A 89 4.42 -14.21 18.07
CA GLN A 89 3.48 -14.17 19.18
C GLN A 89 3.56 -15.39 20.10
N GLU A 90 4.07 -16.54 19.62
CA GLU A 90 3.98 -17.82 20.34
C GLU A 90 5.33 -18.38 20.80
N LEU A 91 6.36 -18.37 19.95
CA LEU A 91 7.63 -19.00 20.31
C LEU A 91 8.36 -18.29 21.46
N PRO A 92 8.22 -16.96 21.64
CA PRO A 92 8.74 -16.28 22.83
C PRO A 92 7.96 -16.52 24.14
N THR A 93 6.82 -17.21 24.10
CA THR A 93 5.92 -17.38 25.25
C THR A 93 6.09 -18.76 25.89
N ASP A 94 5.22 -19.08 26.86
CA ASP A 94 5.14 -20.38 27.51
C ASP A 94 4.20 -21.37 26.79
N GLU A 95 3.60 -20.99 25.66
CA GLU A 95 2.60 -21.81 24.95
C GLU A 95 3.22 -22.89 24.04
N ALA A 96 4.33 -22.57 23.35
CA ALA A 96 4.92 -23.46 22.35
C ALA A 96 6.46 -23.39 22.30
N ILE A 97 7.09 -24.50 21.91
CA ILE A 97 8.52 -24.58 21.58
C ILE A 97 8.68 -25.23 20.22
N CYS A 98 9.43 -24.58 19.33
CA CYS A 98 9.76 -25.13 18.03
C CYS A 98 11.11 -25.87 18.10
N GLY A 99 11.10 -27.19 17.96
CA GLY A 99 12.30 -28.03 18.08
C GLY A 99 13.24 -28.04 16.87
N TRP A 100 12.96 -27.24 15.84
CA TRP A 100 13.81 -27.11 14.66
C TRP A 100 14.96 -26.12 14.93
N ASN A 101 16.14 -26.40 14.37
CA ASN A 101 17.34 -25.56 14.54
C ASN A 101 17.51 -24.52 13.40
N ASP A 102 16.43 -24.15 12.72
CA ASP A 102 16.48 -23.12 11.68
C ASP A 102 16.95 -21.78 12.27
N PRO A 103 17.75 -20.99 11.55
CA PRO A 103 18.23 -19.69 12.04
C PRO A 103 17.09 -18.79 12.53
N GLY A 104 17.22 -18.27 13.76
CA GLY A 104 16.22 -17.41 14.40
C GLY A 104 15.23 -18.16 15.30
N ILE A 105 14.96 -19.44 15.07
CA ILE A 105 14.02 -20.22 15.90
C ILE A 105 14.56 -20.41 17.33
N PRO A 106 15.81 -20.86 17.55
CA PRO A 106 16.38 -20.97 18.90
C PRO A 106 16.37 -19.64 19.65
N GLU A 107 16.62 -18.52 18.95
CA GLU A 107 16.61 -17.18 19.52
C GLU A 107 15.19 -16.74 19.93
N LEU A 108 14.17 -17.07 19.12
CA LEU A 108 12.76 -16.83 19.49
C LEU A 108 12.36 -17.66 20.71
N ASN A 109 12.60 -18.97 20.70
CA ASN A 109 12.30 -19.88 21.83
C ASN A 109 12.92 -19.43 23.16
N SER A 110 14.07 -18.75 23.11
CA SER A 110 14.84 -18.38 24.29
C SER A 110 14.72 -16.89 24.68
N GLY A 111 13.98 -16.08 23.92
CA GLY A 111 13.88 -14.65 24.22
C GLY A 111 15.14 -13.85 23.89
N THR A 112 16.02 -14.35 23.01
CA THR A 112 17.36 -13.79 22.78
C THR A 112 17.58 -13.18 21.39
N TRP A 113 16.50 -13.00 20.62
CA TRP A 113 16.59 -12.33 19.32
C TRP A 113 17.06 -10.88 19.45
N ASN A 114 17.54 -10.32 18.35
CA ASN A 114 18.00 -8.93 18.27
C ASN A 114 17.57 -8.30 16.94
N SER A 115 18.06 -7.09 16.65
CA SER A 115 17.71 -6.33 15.44
C SER A 115 18.11 -7.02 14.12
N THR A 116 18.98 -8.03 14.14
CA THR A 116 19.35 -8.80 12.94
C THR A 116 18.50 -10.07 12.77
N SER A 117 17.45 -10.27 13.58
CA SER A 117 16.55 -11.42 13.44
C SER A 117 15.80 -11.40 12.11
N SER A 118 15.88 -12.50 11.37
CA SER A 118 15.18 -12.68 10.09
C SER A 118 13.66 -12.70 10.25
N PHE A 119 13.14 -13.23 11.37
CA PHE A 119 11.70 -13.23 11.66
C PHE A 119 11.19 -11.82 11.94
N VAL A 120 11.93 -11.01 12.70
CA VAL A 120 11.58 -9.62 12.99
C VAL A 120 11.58 -8.80 11.70
N GLN A 121 12.63 -8.94 10.86
CA GLN A 121 12.70 -8.27 9.56
C GLN A 121 11.57 -8.70 8.62
N ALA A 122 11.28 -10.01 8.53
CA ALA A 122 10.21 -10.53 7.68
C ALA A 122 8.84 -9.97 8.08
N MET A 123 8.54 -9.89 9.38
CA MET A 123 7.27 -9.34 9.85
C MET A 123 7.15 -7.86 9.52
N TYR A 124 8.22 -7.09 9.79
CA TYR A 124 8.27 -5.68 9.47
C TYR A 124 8.05 -5.45 7.97
N TYR A 125 8.75 -6.19 7.11
CA TYR A 125 8.58 -6.08 5.66
C TYR A 125 7.20 -6.50 5.20
N ARG A 126 6.59 -7.54 5.79
CA ARG A 126 5.22 -7.97 5.44
C ARG A 126 4.18 -6.91 5.75
N ILE A 127 4.27 -6.27 6.91
CA ILE A 127 3.39 -5.16 7.29
C ILE A 127 3.56 -3.98 6.32
N PHE A 128 4.81 -3.57 6.08
CA PHE A 128 5.11 -2.43 5.19
C PHE A 128 5.07 -2.74 3.70
N TYR A 129 4.77 -3.99 3.34
CA TYR A 129 4.34 -4.38 2.00
C TYR A 129 2.80 -4.29 1.88
N GLN A 130 2.07 -4.72 2.92
CA GLN A 130 0.61 -4.75 2.94
C GLN A 130 0.00 -3.33 2.96
N ILE A 131 0.53 -2.42 3.78
CA ILE A 131 -0.01 -1.06 3.96
C ILE A 131 -0.01 -0.28 2.63
N PRO A 132 1.11 -0.15 1.88
CA PRO A 132 1.12 0.59 0.63
C PRO A 132 0.19 0.01 -0.44
N LEU A 133 0.02 -1.32 -0.49
CA LEU A 133 -0.94 -1.94 -1.42
C LEU A 133 -2.38 -1.52 -1.11
N CYS A 134 -2.74 -1.45 0.17
CA CYS A 134 -4.05 -0.96 0.58
C CYS A 134 -4.20 0.53 0.25
N ASN A 135 -3.18 1.35 0.53
CA ASN A 135 -3.19 2.78 0.20
C ASN A 135 -3.40 3.03 -1.30
N GLU A 136 -2.70 2.27 -2.16
CA GLU A 136 -2.85 2.37 -3.61
C GLU A 136 -4.28 2.04 -4.04
N PHE A 137 -4.83 0.93 -3.55
CA PHE A 137 -6.21 0.52 -3.85
C PHE A 137 -7.24 1.56 -3.42
N ILE A 138 -7.11 2.07 -2.19
CA ILE A 138 -8.03 3.07 -1.63
C ILE A 138 -8.03 4.35 -2.47
N ARG A 139 -6.87 4.79 -2.99
CA ARG A 139 -6.74 5.98 -3.83
C ARG A 139 -7.57 5.90 -5.12
N PHE A 140 -7.56 4.73 -5.76
CA PHE A 140 -8.32 4.47 -6.98
C PHE A 140 -9.81 4.19 -6.71
N CYS A 141 -10.23 4.03 -5.45
CA CYS A 141 -11.64 3.95 -5.08
C CYS A 141 -12.29 5.33 -4.84
N SER A 142 -11.64 6.43 -5.23
CA SER A 142 -12.21 7.78 -5.06
C SER A 142 -13.36 8.05 -6.03
N ASP A 143 -14.35 8.83 -5.59
CA ASP A 143 -15.48 9.21 -6.43
C ASP A 143 -15.03 9.99 -7.66
N ASP A 144 -14.01 10.85 -7.53
CA ASP A 144 -13.43 11.61 -8.64
C ASP A 144 -12.86 10.69 -9.71
N TRP A 145 -12.06 9.68 -9.33
CA TRP A 145 -11.52 8.69 -10.25
C TRP A 145 -12.63 7.90 -10.96
N MET A 146 -13.58 7.35 -10.20
CA MET A 146 -14.65 6.54 -10.77
C MET A 146 -15.58 7.34 -11.69
N ASN A 147 -15.79 8.64 -11.38
CA ASN A 147 -16.54 9.55 -12.24
C ASN A 147 -15.77 9.88 -13.52
N GLU A 148 -14.47 10.16 -13.42
CA GLU A 148 -13.61 10.42 -14.57
C GLU A 148 -13.57 9.23 -15.54
N LYS A 149 -13.49 8.00 -15.01
CA LYS A 149 -13.50 6.76 -15.80
C LYS A 149 -14.90 6.32 -16.26
N GLY A 150 -15.96 7.03 -15.85
CA GLY A 150 -17.32 6.78 -16.32
C GLY A 150 -17.93 5.47 -15.81
N PHE A 151 -17.57 5.04 -14.60
CA PHE A 151 -18.11 3.82 -14.00
C PHE A 151 -19.62 3.92 -13.76
N SER A 152 -20.32 2.78 -13.84
CA SER A 152 -21.75 2.74 -13.53
C SER A 152 -22.01 2.94 -12.04
N ASP A 153 -23.23 3.33 -11.66
CA ASP A 153 -23.58 3.47 -10.24
C ASP A 153 -23.48 2.14 -9.47
N ALA A 154 -23.72 1.02 -10.15
CA ALA A 154 -23.56 -0.31 -9.57
C ALA A 154 -22.08 -0.66 -9.32
N ASP A 155 -21.19 -0.32 -10.25
CA ASP A 155 -19.75 -0.52 -10.07
C ASP A 155 -19.22 0.34 -8.92
N LYS A 156 -19.63 1.62 -8.86
CA LYS A 156 -19.25 2.54 -7.79
C LYS A 156 -19.70 2.04 -6.42
N ALA A 157 -20.94 1.56 -6.31
CA ALA A 157 -21.45 0.98 -5.06
C ALA A 157 -20.61 -0.22 -4.61
N THR A 158 -20.27 -1.12 -5.54
CA THR A 158 -19.45 -2.30 -5.27
C THR A 158 -18.03 -1.92 -4.85
N ILE A 159 -17.39 -1.00 -5.57
CA ILE A 159 -16.03 -0.53 -5.29
C ILE A 159 -15.95 0.17 -3.93
N ARG A 160 -16.99 0.88 -3.50
CA ARG A 160 -17.04 1.47 -2.15
C ARG A 160 -17.03 0.42 -1.05
N THR A 161 -17.73 -0.71 -1.22
CA THR A 161 -17.62 -1.84 -0.29
C THR A 161 -16.20 -2.40 -0.26
N TYR A 162 -15.58 -2.60 -1.43
CA TYR A 162 -14.18 -3.06 -1.49
C TYR A 162 -13.20 -2.07 -0.83
N LYS A 163 -13.47 -0.77 -0.93
CA LYS A 163 -12.69 0.28 -0.24
C LYS A 163 -12.77 0.11 1.28
N ALA A 164 -13.95 -0.17 1.83
CA ALA A 164 -14.13 -0.43 3.25
C ALA A 164 -13.31 -1.65 3.70
N GLU A 165 -13.33 -2.74 2.93
CA GLU A 165 -12.51 -3.92 3.19
C GLU A 165 -11.00 -3.61 3.14
N ALA A 166 -10.53 -2.84 2.16
CA ALA A 166 -9.13 -2.43 2.06
C ALA A 166 -8.69 -1.55 3.25
N ARG A 167 -9.57 -0.66 3.74
CA ARG A 167 -9.34 0.13 4.97
C ARG A 167 -9.23 -0.78 6.19
N PHE A 168 -10.09 -1.79 6.32
CA PHE A 168 -10.00 -2.79 7.38
C PHE A 168 -8.65 -3.53 7.35
N LEU A 169 -8.21 -4.01 6.17
CA LEU A 169 -6.95 -4.73 6.03
C LEU A 169 -5.73 -3.85 6.36
N ARG A 170 -5.78 -2.56 6.01
CA ARG A 170 -4.79 -1.57 6.42
C ARG A 170 -4.78 -1.36 7.93
N ALA A 171 -5.95 -1.16 8.54
CA ALA A 171 -6.09 -0.98 9.98
C ALA A 171 -5.57 -2.20 10.76
N LEU A 172 -5.89 -3.42 10.30
CA LEU A 172 -5.35 -4.66 10.87
C LEU A 172 -3.81 -4.73 10.75
N SER A 173 -3.25 -4.31 9.62
CA SER A 173 -1.80 -4.30 9.42
C SER A 173 -1.12 -3.29 10.34
N TYR A 174 -1.72 -2.11 10.52
CA TYR A 174 -1.26 -1.11 11.49
C TYR A 174 -1.42 -1.57 12.94
N TYR A 175 -2.49 -2.31 13.27
CA TYR A 175 -2.63 -2.93 14.58
C TYR A 175 -1.47 -3.87 14.89
N HIS A 176 -1.13 -4.78 13.97
CA HIS A 176 0.05 -5.64 14.14
C HIS A 176 1.35 -4.84 14.20
N ALA A 177 1.47 -3.75 13.45
CA ALA A 177 2.63 -2.86 13.52
C ALA A 177 2.78 -2.22 14.91
N MET A 178 1.66 -1.73 15.45
CA MET A 178 1.56 -1.08 16.74
C MET A 178 1.85 -2.06 17.89
N ASP A 179 1.31 -3.27 17.83
CA ASP A 179 1.50 -4.30 18.85
C ASP A 179 2.96 -4.75 18.93
N LEU A 180 3.57 -5.06 17.79
CA LEU A 180 4.92 -5.62 17.70
C LEU A 180 6.03 -4.56 17.83
N PHE A 181 5.81 -3.34 17.32
CA PHE A 181 6.88 -2.34 17.14
C PHE A 181 6.58 -0.99 17.81
N GLY A 182 5.35 -0.74 18.25
CA GLY A 182 4.94 0.51 18.89
C GLY A 182 4.90 1.67 17.91
N ASN A 183 5.96 2.47 17.87
CA ASN A 183 6.06 3.65 17.00
C ASN A 183 6.63 3.24 15.65
N VAL A 184 5.92 3.50 14.56
CA VAL A 184 6.30 3.00 13.22
C VAL A 184 6.17 4.08 12.14
N PRO A 185 6.79 3.90 10.95
CA PRO A 185 6.53 4.76 9.80
C PRO A 185 5.04 4.80 9.46
N PHE A 186 4.50 5.99 9.20
CA PHE A 186 3.08 6.18 8.93
C PHE A 186 2.86 6.80 7.55
N VAL A 187 2.01 6.14 6.76
CA VAL A 187 1.57 6.59 5.43
C VAL A 187 0.13 6.20 5.15
N THR A 188 -0.61 7.05 4.45
CA THR A 188 -1.98 6.78 3.97
C THR A 188 -2.05 6.84 2.44
N GLU A 189 -3.26 6.76 1.89
CA GLU A 189 -3.51 6.99 0.46
C GLU A 189 -3.17 8.42 0.02
N ASP A 190 -3.06 9.36 0.95
CA ASP A 190 -2.71 10.76 0.68
C ASP A 190 -1.21 10.91 0.38
N ASP A 191 -0.38 9.95 0.80
CA ASP A 191 1.05 9.92 0.54
C ASP A 191 1.34 9.23 -0.80
N LEU A 192 1.89 9.98 -1.75
CA LEU A 192 2.24 9.43 -3.06
C LEU A 192 3.45 8.48 -2.95
N PRO A 193 3.49 7.40 -3.75
CA PRO A 193 4.67 6.54 -3.83
C PRO A 193 5.92 7.34 -4.17
N GLY A 194 6.96 7.23 -3.33
CA GLY A 194 8.22 7.96 -3.50
C GLY A 194 8.22 9.41 -3.00
N ALA A 195 7.17 9.88 -2.33
CA ALA A 195 7.06 11.24 -1.77
C ALA A 195 7.91 11.50 -0.51
N GLY A 196 9.12 10.92 -0.44
CA GLY A 196 10.04 11.07 0.68
C GLY A 196 10.03 9.90 1.65
N PHE A 197 10.71 10.07 2.78
CA PHE A 197 10.73 9.08 3.86
C PHE A 197 9.56 9.34 4.80
N PRO A 198 8.75 8.32 5.14
CA PRO A 198 7.64 8.52 6.06
C PRO A 198 8.11 8.94 7.45
N GLU A 199 7.31 9.80 8.09
CA GLU A 199 7.52 10.14 9.50
C GLU A 199 7.03 9.02 10.41
N GLN A 200 7.59 8.97 11.63
CA GLN A 200 7.20 7.99 12.63
C GLN A 200 6.05 8.53 13.47
N ILE A 201 4.92 7.80 13.50
CA ILE A 201 3.77 8.13 14.35
C ILE A 201 3.99 7.62 15.79
N GLN A 202 3.43 8.33 16.78
CA GLN A 202 3.42 7.83 18.15
C GLN A 202 2.36 6.74 18.33
N ARG A 203 2.61 5.77 19.22
CA ARG A 203 1.71 4.64 19.47
C ARG A 203 0.28 5.07 19.83
N ALA A 204 0.13 6.15 20.61
CA ALA A 204 -1.19 6.67 20.99
C ALA A 204 -1.94 7.22 19.77
N ASP A 205 -1.29 8.06 18.97
CA ASP A 205 -1.90 8.63 17.76
C ASP A 205 -2.22 7.53 16.73
N LEU A 206 -1.39 6.47 16.65
CA LEU A 206 -1.67 5.30 15.80
C LEU A 206 -2.85 4.49 16.31
N PHE A 207 -3.01 4.34 17.62
CA PHE A 207 -4.18 3.69 18.20
C PHE A 207 -5.46 4.44 17.81
N ASP A 208 -5.47 5.77 18.02
CA ASP A 208 -6.62 6.62 17.69
C ASP A 208 -6.95 6.53 16.19
N TYR A 209 -5.93 6.57 15.33
CA TYR A 209 -6.11 6.37 13.87
C TYR A 209 -6.74 5.02 13.52
N ILE A 210 -6.30 3.92 14.15
CA ILE A 210 -6.84 2.58 13.88
C ILE A 210 -8.30 2.51 14.35
N GLU A 211 -8.61 3.03 15.53
CA GLU A 211 -9.98 3.04 16.06
C GLU A 211 -10.91 3.86 15.16
N ASP A 212 -10.49 5.06 14.76
CA ASP A 212 -11.24 5.94 13.87
C ASP A 212 -11.49 5.29 12.50
N GLU A 213 -10.48 4.64 11.92
CA GLU A 213 -10.62 3.89 10.66
C GLU A 213 -11.67 2.78 10.76
N LEU A 214 -11.64 2.00 11.85
CA LEU A 214 -12.55 0.87 12.06
C LEU A 214 -13.99 1.33 12.33
N LEU A 215 -14.18 2.36 13.16
CA LEU A 215 -15.50 2.93 13.43
C LEU A 215 -16.12 3.55 12.18
N ALA A 216 -15.31 4.21 11.34
CA ALA A 216 -15.79 4.83 10.11
C ALA A 216 -16.29 3.81 9.07
N ILE A 217 -15.81 2.57 9.08
CA ILE A 217 -16.21 1.51 8.13
C ILE A 217 -17.19 0.49 8.70
N GLU A 218 -17.53 0.54 9.99
CA GLU A 218 -18.36 -0.48 10.65
C GLU A 218 -19.72 -0.69 9.95
N GLY A 219 -20.35 0.39 9.49
CA GLY A 219 -21.62 0.34 8.76
C GLY A 219 -21.51 0.10 7.25
N GLU A 220 -20.28 -0.01 6.73
CA GLU A 220 -19.98 -0.17 5.30
C GLU A 220 -19.56 -1.60 4.92
N LEU A 221 -19.30 -2.46 5.92
CA LEU A 221 -18.87 -3.86 5.79
C LEU A 221 -20.03 -4.86 5.84
#